data_AF-A0A814T8P4-F1
#
_entry.id   AF-A0A814T8P4-F1
#
_cell.length_a   1.000
_cell.length_b   1.000
_cell.length_c   1.000
_cell.angle_alpha   90.00
_cell.angle_beta   90.00
_cell.angle_gamma   90.00
#
_symmetry.space_group_name_H-M   'P 1'
#
loop_
_entity.id
_entity.type
_entity.pdbx_description
1 polymer ?
#
loop_
_entity_poly.entity_id
_entity_poly.type
_entity_poly.pdbx_seq_one_letter_code
_entity_poly.pdbx_strand_id
1 'polypeptide(L)'
;MVPSFFILDLGCANSIRHYLLECELPRYRLREYYQCHVDELCEEFRQELIKEHAQISDVQQCDAEEHKLQLKHGTYKRLKAKVDLQIAGQIYFYKHHSQSSSSDAVDQACSSLRHRLLYLNQLQYDKVQKNLVQAVDNALAGCREDVYFRRELVQWSDIVKLRFGTCYEDCPALWDYMKEYTRLVATTFHGCRLDNCHSTPLVVAQMLMDYAREINPNFYILAELFTGNEDTDKIFVNKLGINSLVR
;
A
#
# COMPACT_ATOMS: atom_id res chain seq x y z
N MET A 1 -14.22 -30.71 35.76
CA MET A 1 -14.84 -29.37 35.73
C MET A 1 -13.77 -28.40 35.25
N VAL A 2 -13.62 -28.27 33.93
CA VAL A 2 -12.57 -27.44 33.31
C VAL A 2 -13.14 -26.03 33.20
N PRO A 3 -12.47 -24.98 33.70
CA PRO A 3 -13.00 -23.64 33.62
C PRO A 3 -13.08 -23.24 32.15
N SER A 4 -14.28 -22.85 31.76
CA SER A 4 -14.66 -22.26 30.48
C SER A 4 -13.62 -21.25 30.02
N PHE A 5 -12.84 -21.64 29.01
CA PHE A 5 -11.98 -20.76 28.23
C PHE A 5 -12.85 -19.63 27.67
N PHE A 6 -12.55 -18.38 28.04
CA PHE A 6 -13.00 -17.21 27.31
C PHE A 6 -12.35 -17.27 25.92
N ILE A 7 -13.03 -17.91 24.99
CA ILE A 7 -12.81 -17.71 23.56
C ILE A 7 -13.15 -16.23 23.33
N LEU A 8 -12.18 -15.42 22.93
CA LEU A 8 -12.48 -14.14 22.30
C LEU A 8 -13.24 -14.46 21.02
N ASP A 9 -14.57 -14.43 21.11
CA ASP A 9 -15.49 -14.57 20.01
C ASP A 9 -15.08 -13.62 18.88
N LEU A 10 -15.35 -13.99 17.63
CA LEU A 10 -15.17 -13.16 16.44
C LEU A 10 -15.72 -11.73 16.66
N GLY A 11 -16.72 -11.59 17.54
CA GLY A 11 -17.26 -10.32 18.02
C GLY A 11 -16.26 -9.34 18.65
N CYS A 12 -15.27 -9.79 19.42
CA CYS A 12 -14.29 -8.89 20.04
C CYS A 12 -13.30 -8.32 19.02
N ALA A 13 -12.79 -9.15 18.10
CA ALA A 13 -11.93 -8.69 17.01
C ALA A 13 -12.68 -7.68 16.11
N ASN A 14 -13.95 -7.95 15.81
CA ASN A 14 -14.80 -7.02 15.06
C ASN A 14 -15.06 -5.70 15.81
N SER A 15 -15.21 -5.75 17.14
CA SER A 15 -15.39 -4.55 17.97
C SER A 15 -14.13 -3.67 17.96
N ILE A 16 -12.93 -4.27 18.05
CA ILE A 16 -11.66 -3.55 17.98
C ILE A 16 -11.44 -2.99 16.58
N ARG A 17 -11.71 -3.79 15.54
CA ARG A 17 -11.67 -3.35 14.14
C ARG A 17 -12.52 -2.10 13.94
N HIS A 18 -13.76 -2.14 14.41
CA HIS A 18 -14.69 -1.01 14.35
C HIS A 18 -14.15 0.19 15.13
N TYR A 19 -13.69 0.02 16.36
CA TYR A 19 -13.12 1.12 17.15
C TYR A 19 -11.90 1.77 16.47
N LEU A 20 -10.98 0.98 15.93
CA LEU A 20 -9.80 1.50 15.25
C LEU A 20 -10.18 2.29 13.99
N LEU A 21 -11.07 1.76 13.15
CA LEU A 21 -11.45 2.37 11.88
C LEU A 21 -12.40 3.57 12.04
N GLU A 22 -13.35 3.50 12.98
CA GLU A 22 -14.41 4.51 13.13
C GLU A 22 -14.12 5.53 14.22
N CYS A 23 -13.33 5.18 15.24
CA CYS A 23 -13.11 6.05 16.40
C CYS A 23 -11.70 6.61 16.47
N GLU A 24 -10.66 5.77 16.35
CA GLU A 24 -9.27 6.23 16.56
C GLU A 24 -8.61 6.78 15.29
N LEU A 25 -8.47 5.98 14.24
CA LEU A 25 -7.75 6.37 13.02
C LEU A 25 -8.29 7.65 12.35
N PRO A 26 -9.61 7.92 12.34
CA PRO A 26 -10.15 9.16 11.78
C PRO A 26 -9.62 10.44 12.46
N ARG A 27 -9.21 10.36 13.73
CA ARG A 27 -8.72 11.51 14.52
C ARG A 27 -7.42 12.08 13.95
N TYR A 28 -6.57 11.24 13.38
CA TYR A 28 -5.29 11.65 12.80
C TYR A 28 -5.42 12.27 11.42
N ARG A 29 -6.57 12.09 10.75
CA ARG A 29 -6.88 12.61 9.41
C ARG A 29 -5.75 12.35 8.39
N LEU A 30 -5.25 11.12 8.34
CA LEU A 30 -4.08 10.74 7.54
C LEU A 30 -4.24 11.04 6.03
N ARG A 31 -5.47 11.02 5.53
CA ARG A 31 -5.82 11.45 4.16
C ARG A 31 -5.28 12.83 3.78
N GLU A 32 -5.20 13.76 4.73
CA GLU A 32 -4.78 15.14 4.47
C GLU A 32 -3.33 15.21 3.97
N TYR A 33 -2.49 14.24 4.30
CA TYR A 33 -1.11 14.16 3.81
C TYR A 33 -1.00 13.88 2.30
N TYR A 34 -2.07 13.38 1.69
CA TYR A 34 -2.14 13.00 0.28
C TYR A 34 -3.08 13.90 -0.54
N GLN A 35 -3.82 14.78 0.14
CA GLN A 35 -4.79 15.68 -0.48
C GLN A 35 -4.20 17.08 -0.70
N CYS A 36 -4.81 17.82 -1.61
CA CYS A 36 -4.54 19.24 -1.85
C CYS A 36 -5.60 20.12 -1.18
N HIS A 37 -5.22 21.35 -0.83
CA HIS A 37 -6.18 22.38 -0.47
C HIS A 37 -6.82 22.96 -1.73
N VAL A 38 -8.10 22.64 -1.97
CA VAL A 38 -8.80 22.98 -3.22
C VAL A 38 -8.88 24.50 -3.43
N ASP A 39 -9.30 25.25 -2.42
CA ASP A 39 -9.48 26.71 -2.58
C ASP A 39 -8.15 27.45 -2.81
N GLU A 40 -7.11 27.16 -2.01
CA GLU A 40 -5.75 27.70 -2.20
C GLU A 40 -5.24 27.44 -3.62
N LEU A 41 -5.38 26.21 -4.13
CA LEU A 41 -4.85 25.83 -5.44
C LEU A 41 -5.64 26.43 -6.61
N CYS A 42 -6.97 26.57 -6.46
CA CYS A 42 -7.80 27.28 -7.44
C CYS A 42 -7.44 28.77 -7.50
N GLU A 43 -7.11 29.40 -6.37
CA GLU A 43 -6.70 30.80 -6.34
C GLU A 43 -5.28 30.99 -6.89
N GLU A 44 -4.33 30.09 -6.58
CA GLU A 44 -3.01 30.04 -7.23
C GLU A 44 -3.18 29.93 -8.76
N PHE A 45 -4.04 29.02 -9.24
CA PHE A 45 -4.33 28.84 -10.67
C PHE A 45 -4.92 30.09 -11.32
N ARG A 46 -5.91 30.73 -10.68
CA ARG A 46 -6.51 31.98 -11.16
C ARG A 46 -5.45 33.08 -11.33
N GLN A 47 -4.55 33.23 -10.37
CA GLN A 47 -3.48 34.22 -10.42
C GLN A 47 -2.47 33.93 -11.54
N GLU A 48 -2.12 32.66 -11.77
CA GLU A 48 -1.26 32.26 -12.87
C GLU A 48 -1.90 32.55 -14.23
N LEU A 49 -3.18 32.21 -14.41
CA LEU A 49 -3.91 32.54 -15.63
C LEU A 49 -3.88 34.05 -15.88
N ILE A 50 -4.27 34.89 -14.91
CA ILE A 50 -4.28 36.36 -15.08
C ILE A 50 -2.90 36.91 -15.47
N LYS A 51 -1.81 36.34 -14.92
CA LYS A 51 -0.43 36.74 -15.25
C LYS A 51 -0.02 36.30 -16.66
N GLU A 52 -0.35 35.08 -17.08
CA GLU A 52 -0.03 34.56 -18.41
C GLU A 52 -0.82 35.27 -19.52
N HIS A 53 -2.06 35.68 -19.25
CA HIS A 53 -2.86 36.52 -20.15
C HIS A 53 -2.22 37.88 -20.45
N ALA A 54 -1.38 38.40 -19.55
CA ALA A 54 -0.68 39.65 -19.76
C ALA A 54 0.53 39.49 -20.70
N GLN A 55 0.94 38.26 -21.05
CA GLN A 55 2.22 38.02 -21.73
C GLN A 55 2.20 37.26 -23.06
N ILE A 56 1.17 36.49 -23.45
CA ILE A 56 1.24 35.75 -24.73
C ILE A 56 -0.07 35.73 -25.52
N SER A 57 0.09 36.15 -26.79
CA SER A 57 -0.70 35.89 -27.99
C SER A 57 -0.13 34.65 -28.73
N ASP A 58 -0.71 33.47 -28.56
CA ASP A 58 -0.81 32.42 -29.60
C ASP A 58 -1.37 31.12 -28.98
N VAL A 59 -2.38 30.57 -29.64
CA VAL A 59 -3.12 29.38 -29.20
C VAL A 59 -2.47 28.16 -29.84
N GLN A 60 -1.80 27.31 -29.05
CA GLN A 60 -1.55 25.93 -29.44
C GLN A 60 -2.57 25.03 -28.75
N GLN A 61 -3.44 24.45 -29.57
CA GLN A 61 -4.30 23.32 -29.19
C GLN A 61 -3.42 22.19 -28.66
N CYS A 62 -3.67 21.75 -27.43
CA CYS A 62 -3.06 20.56 -26.87
C CYS A 62 -4.17 19.60 -26.45
N ASP A 63 -4.18 18.40 -27.04
CA ASP A 63 -4.96 17.25 -26.57
C ASP A 63 -4.33 16.69 -25.27
N ALA A 64 -4.30 17.53 -24.24
CA ALA A 64 -3.94 17.12 -22.91
C ALA A 64 -5.11 16.34 -22.32
N GLU A 65 -4.97 15.03 -22.33
CA GLU A 65 -5.91 14.13 -21.67
C GLU A 65 -6.01 14.39 -20.15
N GLU A 66 -7.22 14.45 -19.62
CA GLU A 66 -7.50 14.80 -18.22
C GLU A 66 -6.84 13.83 -17.21
N HIS A 67 -6.51 12.60 -17.65
CA HIS A 67 -5.80 11.61 -16.84
C HIS A 67 -4.35 11.99 -16.51
N LYS A 68 -3.74 12.93 -17.24
CA LYS A 68 -2.37 13.43 -16.99
C LYS A 68 -2.30 14.33 -15.76
N LEU A 69 -3.42 14.95 -15.37
CA LEU A 69 -3.47 15.77 -14.17
C LEU A 69 -3.60 14.90 -12.92
N GLN A 70 -2.47 14.72 -12.22
CA GLN A 70 -2.37 13.94 -11.00
C GLN A 70 -1.80 14.77 -9.85
N LEU A 71 -2.14 14.38 -8.62
CA LEU A 71 -1.55 14.97 -7.42
C LEU A 71 -0.10 14.53 -7.28
N LYS A 72 0.80 15.51 -7.18
CA LYS A 72 2.21 15.35 -6.87
C LYS A 72 2.42 15.62 -5.37
N HIS A 73 3.01 14.66 -4.68
CA HIS A 73 3.29 14.71 -3.25
C HIS A 73 4.72 15.21 -3.06
N GLY A 74 4.89 16.38 -2.41
CA GLY A 74 6.21 16.92 -2.08
C GLY A 74 6.66 16.48 -0.69
N THR A 75 6.56 17.40 0.27
CA THR A 75 7.08 17.23 1.64
C THR A 75 6.16 16.47 2.60
N TYR A 76 5.12 15.80 2.09
CA TYR A 76 4.07 15.14 2.90
C TYR A 76 3.61 16.02 4.08
N LYS A 77 3.19 17.25 3.77
CA LYS A 77 2.51 18.15 4.71
C LYS A 77 1.01 18.11 4.44
N ARG A 78 0.20 18.30 5.49
CA ARG A 78 -1.28 18.29 5.39
C ARG A 78 -1.78 19.31 4.37
N LEU A 79 -2.59 18.84 3.42
CA LEU A 79 -3.23 19.61 2.36
C LEU A 79 -2.26 20.33 1.42
N LYS A 80 -1.01 19.85 1.31
CA LYS A 80 0.04 20.47 0.47
C LYS A 80 0.44 19.63 -0.74
N ALA A 81 -0.35 18.61 -1.12
CA ALA A 81 -0.22 18.04 -2.45
C ALA A 81 -0.59 19.09 -3.50
N LYS A 82 0.10 19.09 -4.65
CA LYS A 82 -0.13 20.05 -5.74
C LYS A 82 -0.39 19.33 -7.04
N VAL A 83 -1.06 20.00 -7.99
CA VAL A 83 -1.13 19.55 -9.38
C VAL A 83 -0.25 20.46 -10.23
N ASP A 84 0.03 20.00 -11.45
CA ASP A 84 0.76 20.79 -12.44
C ASP A 84 -0.17 21.85 -13.06
N LEU A 85 0.01 23.12 -12.67
CA LEU A 85 -0.90 24.20 -13.05
C LEU A 85 -0.81 24.54 -14.54
N GLN A 86 0.34 24.32 -15.18
CA GLN A 86 0.50 24.50 -16.63
C GLN A 86 -0.34 23.49 -17.40
N ILE A 87 -0.31 22.22 -16.99
CA ILE A 87 -1.14 21.16 -17.57
C ILE A 87 -2.62 21.46 -17.31
N ALA A 88 -2.98 21.92 -16.11
CA ALA A 88 -4.35 22.32 -15.80
C ALA A 88 -4.86 23.47 -16.71
N GLY A 89 -4.00 24.45 -17.01
CA GLY A 89 -4.28 25.53 -17.95
C GLY A 89 -4.57 25.00 -19.36
N GLN A 90 -3.72 24.12 -19.88
CA GLN A 90 -3.91 23.49 -21.19
C GLN A 90 -5.25 22.73 -21.28
N ILE A 91 -5.63 22.01 -20.22
CA ILE A 91 -6.85 21.19 -20.20
C ILE A 91 -8.11 22.05 -20.08
N TYR A 92 -8.15 22.97 -19.11
CA TYR A 92 -9.39 23.67 -18.72
C TYR A 92 -9.54 25.05 -19.34
N PHE A 93 -8.43 25.73 -19.63
CA PHE A 93 -8.46 27.11 -20.10
C PHE A 93 -8.39 27.19 -21.63
N TYR A 94 -7.36 26.60 -22.25
CA TYR A 94 -7.14 26.67 -23.69
C TYR A 94 -8.17 25.87 -24.52
N LYS A 95 -8.91 24.95 -23.89
CA LYS A 95 -10.01 24.19 -24.51
C LYS A 95 -11.29 25.02 -24.70
N HIS A 96 -11.49 26.08 -23.91
CA HIS A 96 -12.73 26.88 -23.87
C HIS A 96 -12.55 28.33 -24.34
N HIS A 97 -11.32 28.75 -24.67
CA HIS A 97 -11.00 30.15 -25.02
C HIS A 97 -11.68 30.65 -26.31
N SER A 98 -12.35 29.79 -27.06
CA SER A 98 -13.02 30.12 -28.32
C SER A 98 -14.46 30.63 -28.16
N GLN A 99 -15.06 30.60 -26.96
CA GLN A 99 -16.52 30.76 -26.81
C GLN A 99 -17.01 31.81 -25.79
N SER A 100 -16.13 32.43 -24.98
CA SER A 100 -16.55 33.26 -23.83
C SER A 100 -15.71 34.52 -23.63
N SER A 101 -16.28 35.51 -22.93
CA SER A 101 -15.57 36.69 -22.40
C SER A 101 -14.36 36.28 -21.55
N SER A 102 -13.27 37.05 -21.58
CA SER A 102 -12.01 36.72 -20.88
C SER A 102 -12.18 36.46 -19.36
N SER A 103 -13.08 37.18 -18.68
CA SER A 103 -13.37 36.94 -17.24
C SER A 103 -14.15 35.64 -17.02
N ASP A 104 -15.17 35.37 -17.85
CA ASP A 104 -16.03 34.19 -17.72
C ASP A 104 -15.27 32.89 -18.01
N ALA A 105 -14.29 32.95 -18.93
CA ALA A 105 -13.43 31.82 -19.26
C ALA A 105 -12.54 31.40 -18.08
N VAL A 106 -11.99 32.37 -17.34
CA VAL A 106 -11.17 32.10 -16.15
C VAL A 106 -12.02 31.44 -15.06
N ASP A 107 -13.24 31.94 -14.83
CA ASP A 107 -14.13 31.38 -13.81
C ASP A 107 -14.62 29.97 -14.17
N GLN A 108 -14.93 29.70 -15.44
CA GLN A 108 -15.27 28.34 -15.89
C GLN A 108 -14.09 27.37 -15.76
N ALA A 109 -12.87 27.81 -16.10
CA ALA A 109 -11.67 26.99 -15.94
C ALA A 109 -11.37 26.69 -14.47
N CYS A 110 -11.51 27.68 -13.58
CA CYS A 110 -11.35 27.50 -12.13
C CYS A 110 -12.40 26.55 -11.56
N SER A 111 -13.66 26.65 -12.01
CA SER A 111 -14.74 25.74 -11.60
C SER A 111 -14.45 24.30 -12.06
N SER A 112 -14.00 24.11 -13.30
CA SER A 112 -13.66 22.79 -13.83
C SER A 112 -12.48 22.16 -13.08
N LEU A 113 -11.43 22.94 -12.82
CA LEU A 113 -10.31 22.51 -12.00
C LEU A 113 -10.76 22.15 -10.58
N ARG A 114 -11.64 22.94 -9.96
CA ARG A 114 -12.21 22.65 -8.63
C ARG A 114 -12.86 21.27 -8.59
N HIS A 115 -13.73 20.97 -9.56
CA HIS A 115 -14.38 19.67 -9.66
C HIS A 115 -13.36 18.54 -9.80
N ARG A 116 -12.32 18.73 -10.62
CA ARG A 116 -11.25 17.75 -10.76
C ARG A 116 -10.45 17.54 -9.49
N LEU A 117 -10.09 18.60 -8.78
CA LEU A 117 -9.33 18.53 -7.53
C LEU A 117 -10.13 17.81 -6.44
N LEU A 118 -11.45 18.05 -6.35
CA LEU A 118 -12.34 17.31 -5.46
C LEU A 118 -12.34 15.82 -5.79
N TYR A 119 -12.44 15.47 -7.07
CA TYR A 119 -12.35 14.08 -7.53
C TYR A 119 -11.01 13.43 -7.19
N LEU A 120 -9.88 14.11 -7.44
CA LEU A 120 -8.55 13.60 -7.11
C LEU A 120 -8.37 13.42 -5.60
N ASN A 121 -8.88 14.35 -4.79
CA ASN A 121 -8.86 14.22 -3.33
C ASN A 121 -9.70 13.02 -2.86
N GLN A 122 -10.83 12.73 -3.51
CA GLN A 122 -11.65 11.54 -3.22
C GLN A 122 -10.91 10.26 -3.55
N LEU A 123 -10.24 10.18 -4.71
CA LEU A 123 -9.42 9.01 -5.06
C LEU A 123 -8.31 8.75 -4.03
N GLN A 124 -7.65 9.81 -3.54
CA GLN A 124 -6.64 9.67 -2.49
C GLN A 124 -7.24 9.22 -1.17
N TYR A 125 -8.44 9.72 -0.83
CA TYR A 125 -9.18 9.26 0.34
C TYR A 125 -9.45 7.75 0.27
N ASP A 126 -10.02 7.28 -0.85
CA ASP A 126 -10.38 5.87 -1.02
C ASP A 126 -9.14 4.96 -0.95
N LYS A 127 -8.03 5.40 -1.56
CA LYS A 127 -6.76 4.67 -1.50
C LYS A 127 -6.21 4.59 -0.08
N VAL A 128 -6.19 5.70 0.65
CA VAL A 128 -5.72 5.73 2.04
C VAL A 128 -6.64 4.87 2.93
N GLN A 129 -7.95 4.97 2.76
CA GLN A 129 -8.91 4.15 3.51
C GLN A 129 -8.70 2.66 3.25
N LYS A 130 -8.56 2.25 1.99
CA LYS A 130 -8.26 0.86 1.64
C LYS A 130 -6.99 0.36 2.33
N ASN A 131 -5.92 1.16 2.32
CA ASN A 131 -4.66 0.81 2.98
C ASN A 131 -4.81 0.72 4.51
N LEU A 132 -5.57 1.62 5.13
CA LEU A 132 -5.81 1.60 6.58
C LEU A 132 -6.63 0.39 7.00
N VAL A 133 -7.69 0.07 6.26
CA VAL A 133 -8.49 -1.16 6.46
C VAL A 133 -7.59 -2.38 6.39
N GLN A 134 -6.77 -2.48 5.35
CA GLN A 134 -5.83 -3.60 5.20
C GLN A 134 -4.81 -3.66 6.34
N ALA A 135 -4.28 -2.52 6.79
CA ALA A 135 -3.33 -2.46 7.88
C ALA A 135 -3.95 -2.93 9.22
N VAL A 136 -5.18 -2.50 9.52
CA VAL A 136 -5.93 -2.95 10.70
C VAL A 136 -6.23 -4.44 10.61
N ASP A 137 -6.71 -4.92 9.46
CA ASP A 137 -7.01 -6.33 9.24
C ASP A 137 -5.76 -7.21 9.38
N ASN A 138 -4.60 -6.71 8.95
CA ASN A 138 -3.32 -7.39 9.12
C ASN A 138 -2.87 -7.43 10.59
N ALA A 139 -3.03 -6.33 11.32
CA ALA A 139 -2.71 -6.29 12.75
C ALA A 139 -3.60 -7.26 13.55
N LEU A 140 -4.92 -7.25 13.28
CA LEU A 140 -5.88 -8.11 13.97
C LEU A 140 -5.76 -9.58 13.58
N ALA A 141 -5.32 -9.89 12.36
CA ALA A 141 -5.04 -11.26 11.96
C ALA A 141 -3.92 -11.89 12.81
N GLY A 142 -2.93 -11.10 13.25
CA GLY A 142 -1.92 -11.54 14.21
C GLY A 142 -2.54 -11.90 15.56
N CYS A 143 -3.54 -11.14 16.00
CA CYS A 143 -4.21 -11.34 17.29
C CYS A 143 -5.18 -12.54 17.34
N ARG A 144 -5.29 -13.36 16.28
CA ARG A 144 -6.12 -14.59 16.28
C ARG A 144 -5.56 -15.67 17.19
N GLU A 145 -4.25 -15.71 17.34
CA GLU A 145 -3.67 -16.36 18.49
C GLU A 145 -3.69 -15.30 19.59
N ASP A 146 -4.39 -15.57 20.69
CA ASP A 146 -4.59 -14.62 21.80
C ASP A 146 -3.26 -14.06 22.37
N VAL A 147 -2.10 -14.51 21.88
CA VAL A 147 -0.75 -14.10 22.27
C VAL A 147 -0.52 -12.59 22.25
N TYR A 148 -1.12 -11.85 21.30
CA TYR A 148 -1.03 -10.38 21.30
C TYR A 148 -1.87 -9.75 22.41
N PHE A 149 -3.06 -10.30 22.67
CA PHE A 149 -3.96 -9.82 23.71
C PHE A 149 -3.47 -10.19 25.12
N ARG A 150 -2.99 -11.42 25.29
CA ARG A 150 -2.40 -11.95 26.52
C ARG A 150 -1.00 -11.39 26.80
N ARG A 151 -0.41 -10.66 25.84
CA ARG A 151 0.98 -10.15 25.89
C ARG A 151 2.00 -11.27 26.11
N GLU A 152 1.76 -12.42 25.49
CA GLU A 152 2.66 -13.57 25.51
C GLU A 152 3.70 -13.52 24.38
N LEU A 153 3.49 -12.64 23.40
CA LEU A 153 4.46 -12.41 22.33
C LEU A 153 5.67 -11.63 22.86
N VAL A 154 6.86 -12.20 22.71
CA VAL A 154 8.12 -11.46 22.80
C VAL A 154 8.30 -10.65 21.52
N GLN A 155 7.97 -9.37 21.56
CA GLN A 155 7.99 -8.50 20.38
C GLN A 155 9.42 -8.20 19.93
N TRP A 156 9.67 -8.35 18.64
CA TRP A 156 10.83 -7.77 17.95
C TRP A 156 10.38 -6.46 17.30
N SER A 157 10.76 -5.33 17.89
CA SER A 157 10.24 -4.00 17.53
C SER A 157 10.82 -3.42 16.24
N ASP A 158 11.85 -4.05 15.70
CA ASP A 158 12.58 -3.70 14.49
C ASP A 158 12.00 -4.31 13.21
N ILE A 159 11.07 -5.28 13.34
CA ILE A 159 10.47 -5.98 12.22
C ILE A 159 8.93 -5.90 12.22
N VAL A 160 8.35 -6.13 11.04
CA VAL A 160 6.90 -6.24 10.84
C VAL A 160 6.57 -7.65 10.34
N LYS A 161 5.63 -8.34 11.00
CA LYS A 161 5.17 -9.67 10.57
C LYS A 161 4.37 -9.57 9.27
N LEU A 162 4.80 -10.31 8.24
CA LEU A 162 4.16 -10.35 6.93
C LEU A 162 2.99 -11.34 6.93
N ARG A 163 1.83 -10.91 6.42
CA ARG A 163 0.62 -11.74 6.32
C ARG A 163 0.38 -12.15 4.87
N PHE A 164 0.82 -13.36 4.52
CA PHE A 164 0.60 -13.93 3.18
C PHE A 164 -0.85 -14.33 2.91
N GLY A 165 -1.63 -14.64 3.96
CA GLY A 165 -2.94 -15.25 3.81
C GLY A 165 -2.86 -16.75 3.56
N THR A 166 -3.90 -17.29 2.96
CA THR A 166 -4.06 -18.71 2.58
C THR A 166 -3.77 -18.98 1.11
N CYS A 167 -3.94 -17.96 0.26
CA CYS A 167 -3.66 -18.02 -1.17
C CYS A 167 -3.07 -16.70 -1.70
N TYR A 168 -2.70 -16.69 -2.98
CA TYR A 168 -2.14 -15.51 -3.65
C TYR A 168 -3.08 -14.30 -3.58
N GLU A 169 -4.37 -14.55 -3.78
CA GLU A 169 -5.43 -13.54 -3.86
C GLU A 169 -5.63 -12.77 -2.54
N ASP A 170 -5.22 -13.34 -1.40
CA ASP A 170 -5.30 -12.68 -0.10
C ASP A 170 -4.33 -11.50 0.03
N CYS A 171 -3.18 -11.54 -0.64
CA CYS A 171 -2.23 -10.42 -0.64
C CYS A 171 -1.30 -10.39 -1.88
N PRO A 172 -1.82 -10.16 -3.09
CA PRO A 172 -1.06 -10.32 -4.34
C PRO A 172 0.28 -9.56 -4.34
N ALA A 173 0.28 -8.32 -3.87
CA ALA A 173 1.46 -7.47 -3.81
C ALA A 173 2.61 -8.06 -2.96
N LEU A 174 2.29 -8.73 -1.84
CA LEU A 174 3.29 -9.36 -0.99
C LEU A 174 3.86 -10.62 -1.65
N TRP A 175 2.99 -11.44 -2.25
CA TRP A 175 3.40 -12.64 -2.98
C TRP A 175 4.32 -12.30 -4.15
N ASP A 176 3.96 -11.30 -4.96
CA ASP A 176 4.76 -10.83 -6.10
C ASP A 176 6.11 -10.28 -5.64
N TYR A 177 6.11 -9.46 -4.58
CA TYR A 177 7.34 -8.91 -4.01
C TYR A 177 8.29 -10.01 -3.55
N MET A 178 7.79 -11.01 -2.82
CA MET A 178 8.62 -12.10 -2.30
C MET A 178 9.08 -13.06 -3.38
N LYS A 179 8.29 -13.23 -4.45
CA LYS A 179 8.69 -13.98 -5.64
C LYS A 179 9.85 -13.29 -6.35
N GLU A 180 9.76 -11.97 -6.57
CA GLU A 180 10.86 -11.20 -7.17
C GLU A 180 12.11 -11.18 -6.28
N TYR A 181 11.95 -11.02 -4.96
CA TYR A 181 13.06 -11.14 -4.01
C TYR A 181 13.75 -12.50 -4.12
N THR A 182 12.97 -13.58 -4.19
CA THR A 182 13.49 -14.94 -4.35
C THR A 182 14.22 -15.12 -5.68
N ARG A 183 13.71 -14.53 -6.78
CA ARG A 183 14.39 -14.51 -8.07
C ARG A 183 15.78 -13.87 -7.96
N LEU A 184 15.88 -12.72 -7.29
CA LEU A 184 17.15 -12.02 -7.09
C LEU A 184 18.13 -12.88 -6.28
N VAL A 185 17.68 -13.53 -5.22
CA VAL A 185 18.52 -14.43 -4.42
C VAL A 185 18.99 -15.63 -5.24
N ALA A 186 18.09 -16.30 -5.95
CA ALA A 186 18.39 -17.52 -6.71
C ALA A 186 19.33 -17.29 -7.90
N THR A 187 19.27 -16.10 -8.51
CA THR A 187 20.19 -15.70 -9.60
C THR A 187 21.55 -15.21 -9.12
N THR A 188 21.66 -14.82 -7.84
CA THR A 188 22.87 -14.20 -7.28
C THR A 188 23.70 -15.18 -6.46
N PHE A 189 23.04 -16.07 -5.71
CA PHE A 189 23.69 -16.97 -4.76
C PHE A 189 23.47 -18.44 -5.12
N HIS A 190 24.36 -19.30 -4.63
CA HIS A 190 24.23 -20.76 -4.79
C HIS A 190 23.17 -21.39 -3.88
N GLY A 191 22.65 -20.62 -2.91
CA GLY A 191 21.71 -21.12 -1.92
C GLY A 191 21.24 -20.04 -0.96
N CYS A 192 20.37 -20.43 -0.03
CA CYS A 192 19.88 -19.57 1.05
C CYS A 192 19.97 -20.26 2.41
N ARG A 193 19.92 -19.43 3.46
CA ARG A 193 19.65 -19.85 4.84
C ARG A 193 18.25 -19.38 5.22
N LEU A 194 17.36 -20.30 5.54
CA LEU A 194 16.02 -20.01 6.06
C LEU A 194 16.09 -19.81 7.57
N ASP A 195 15.98 -18.55 7.99
CA ASP A 195 15.90 -18.16 9.38
C ASP A 195 14.53 -18.50 9.97
N ASN A 196 14.50 -19.02 11.21
CA ASN A 196 13.26 -19.38 11.91
C ASN A 196 12.25 -20.14 11.02
N CYS A 197 12.74 -21.14 10.27
CA CYS A 197 11.97 -21.81 9.20
C CYS A 197 10.64 -22.40 9.71
N HIS A 198 10.65 -22.93 10.93
CA HIS A 198 9.48 -23.48 11.62
C HIS A 198 8.33 -22.47 11.86
N SER A 199 8.63 -21.17 11.84
CA SER A 199 7.65 -20.09 12.00
C SER A 199 7.10 -19.56 10.67
N THR A 200 7.59 -20.06 9.54
CA THR A 200 7.10 -19.70 8.20
C THR A 200 6.02 -20.70 7.76
N PRO A 201 4.84 -20.24 7.31
CA PRO A 201 3.82 -21.14 6.78
C PRO A 201 4.38 -22.01 5.66
N LEU A 202 4.21 -23.33 5.79
CA LEU A 202 4.84 -24.32 4.90
C LEU A 202 4.51 -24.07 3.41
N VAL A 203 3.27 -23.69 3.10
CA VAL A 203 2.82 -23.40 1.73
C VAL A 203 3.60 -22.23 1.11
N VAL A 204 3.87 -21.18 1.91
CA VAL A 204 4.62 -20.01 1.47
C VAL A 204 6.07 -20.38 1.23
N ALA A 205 6.70 -21.05 2.20
CA ALA A 205 8.09 -21.48 2.10
C ALA A 205 8.28 -22.42 0.90
N GLN A 206 7.35 -23.36 0.68
CA GLN A 206 7.43 -24.31 -0.42
C GLN A 206 7.37 -23.60 -1.77
N MET A 207 6.40 -22.71 -1.97
CA MET A 207 6.29 -21.96 -3.22
C MET A 207 7.56 -21.17 -3.55
N LEU A 208 8.15 -20.48 -2.57
CA LEU A 208 9.37 -19.71 -2.78
C LEU A 208 10.58 -20.62 -3.09
N MET A 209 10.74 -21.73 -2.38
CA MET A 209 11.87 -22.65 -2.61
C MET A 209 11.75 -23.42 -3.92
N ASP A 210 10.53 -23.80 -4.31
CA ASP A 210 10.26 -24.40 -5.61
C ASP A 210 10.61 -23.40 -6.73
N TYR A 211 10.17 -22.14 -6.60
CA TYR A 211 10.51 -21.09 -7.56
C TYR A 211 12.01 -20.79 -7.63
N ALA A 212 12.73 -20.81 -6.51
CA ALA A 212 14.18 -20.68 -6.50
C ALA A 212 14.86 -21.81 -7.29
N ARG A 213 14.34 -23.04 -7.20
CA ARG A 213 14.86 -24.21 -7.92
C ARG A 213 14.45 -24.30 -9.38
N GLU A 214 13.32 -23.71 -9.77
CA GLU A 214 12.99 -23.49 -11.17
C GLU A 214 14.06 -22.62 -11.86
N ILE A 215 14.57 -21.62 -11.15
CA ILE A 215 15.62 -20.70 -11.65
C ILE A 215 17.01 -21.34 -11.57
N ASN A 216 17.32 -21.99 -10.45
CA ASN A 216 18.60 -22.64 -10.21
C ASN A 216 18.37 -24.07 -9.67
N PRO A 217 18.42 -25.09 -10.52
CA PRO A 217 18.16 -26.48 -10.11
C PRO A 217 19.07 -27.01 -9.00
N ASN A 218 20.25 -26.41 -8.81
CA ASN A 218 21.22 -26.79 -7.78
C ASN A 218 21.16 -25.87 -6.53
N PHE A 219 20.11 -25.06 -6.39
CA PHE A 219 19.99 -24.12 -5.28
C PHE A 219 19.97 -24.84 -3.92
N TYR A 220 20.96 -24.52 -3.09
CA TYR A 220 21.18 -25.16 -1.80
C TYR A 220 20.37 -24.48 -0.69
N ILE A 221 19.68 -25.27 0.13
CA ILE A 221 18.80 -24.76 1.19
C ILE A 221 19.33 -25.23 2.54
N LEU A 222 19.81 -24.28 3.35
CA LEU A 222 20.10 -24.46 4.78
C LEU A 222 18.92 -23.92 5.59
N ALA A 223 18.49 -24.60 6.66
CA ALA A 223 17.41 -24.10 7.50
C ALA A 223 17.73 -24.17 9.00
N GLU A 224 17.33 -23.12 9.72
CA GLU A 224 17.17 -23.16 11.17
C GLU A 224 15.75 -23.66 11.49
N LEU A 225 15.64 -24.95 11.84
CA LEU A 225 14.37 -25.65 12.00
C LEU A 225 14.35 -26.42 13.32
N PHE A 226 13.49 -25.98 14.24
CA PHE A 226 13.29 -26.59 15.55
C PHE A 226 11.79 -26.61 15.87
N THR A 227 11.05 -27.58 15.36
CA THR A 227 9.60 -27.67 15.65
C THR A 227 9.30 -28.34 16.99
N GLY A 228 10.31 -28.95 17.64
CA GLY A 228 10.13 -29.77 18.83
C GLY A 228 9.50 -31.15 18.55
N ASN A 229 9.25 -31.48 17.28
CA ASN A 229 8.67 -32.73 16.83
C ASN A 229 9.39 -33.23 15.57
N GLU A 230 10.09 -34.35 15.68
CA GLU A 230 10.93 -34.88 14.59
C GLU A 230 10.13 -35.21 13.31
N ASP A 231 8.90 -35.68 13.45
CA ASP A 231 8.05 -35.99 12.28
C ASP A 231 7.60 -34.73 11.55
N THR A 232 7.37 -33.64 12.30
CA THR A 232 7.09 -32.33 11.72
C THR A 232 8.34 -31.78 11.02
N ASP A 233 9.52 -31.92 11.63
CA ASP A 233 10.78 -31.53 10.98
C ASP A 233 10.98 -32.29 9.65
N LYS A 234 10.68 -33.59 9.61
CA LYS A 234 10.74 -34.40 8.37
C LYS A 234 9.79 -33.87 7.29
N ILE A 235 8.59 -33.41 7.66
CA ILE A 235 7.65 -32.81 6.69
C ILE A 235 8.26 -31.56 6.07
N PHE A 236 8.83 -30.65 6.88
CA PHE A 236 9.49 -29.44 6.40
C PHE A 236 10.68 -29.78 5.49
N VAL A 237 11.57 -30.69 5.93
CA VAL A 237 12.74 -31.11 5.15
C VAL A 237 12.33 -31.67 3.79
N ASN A 238 11.31 -32.54 3.75
CA ASN A 238 10.87 -33.16 2.50
C ASN A 238 10.15 -32.18 1.57
N LYS A 239 9.25 -31.36 2.12
CA LYS A 239 8.43 -30.43 1.33
C LYS A 239 9.23 -29.27 0.76
N LEU A 240 10.20 -28.76 1.51
CA LEU A 240 11.06 -27.65 1.07
C LEU A 240 12.34 -28.17 0.39
N GLY A 241 12.60 -29.47 0.47
CA GLY A 241 13.84 -30.11 0.02
C GLY A 241 15.08 -29.50 0.69
N ILE A 242 15.06 -29.36 2.02
CA ILE A 242 16.16 -28.76 2.78
C ILE A 242 17.41 -29.65 2.67
N ASN A 243 18.54 -29.06 2.32
CA ASN A 243 19.81 -29.79 2.17
C ASN A 243 20.53 -29.97 3.51
N SER A 244 20.41 -29.01 4.43
CA SER A 244 21.03 -29.11 5.76
C SER A 244 20.26 -28.34 6.83
N LEU A 245 20.38 -28.82 8.07
CA LEU A 245 19.81 -28.19 9.25
C LEU A 245 20.91 -27.58 10.10
N VAL A 246 20.67 -26.37 10.58
CA VAL A 246 21.47 -25.78 11.66
C VAL A 246 21.16 -26.55 12.94
N ARG A 247 22.19 -26.93 13.69
CA ARG A 247 22.11 -27.71 14.93
C ARG A 247 22.74 -26.94 16.08
#